data_AF-A0A4R9PGJ2-F1
#
_entry.id   AF-A0A4R9PGJ2-F1
#
_cell.length_a   1.000
_cell.length_b   1.000
_cell.length_c   1.000
_cell.angle_alpha   90.00
_cell.angle_beta   90.00
_cell.angle_gamma   90.00
#
_symmetry.space_group_name_H-M   'P 1'
#
loop_
_entity.id
_entity.type
_entity.pdbx_description
1 polymer ?
#
loop_
_entity_poly.entity_id
_entity_poly.type
_entity_poly.pdbx_seq_one_letter_code
_entity_poly.pdbx_strand_id
1 'polypeptide(L)'
;MLPLEHLQTTMARSVLAMEPVVAANMLTAGKADPLARLRIYQNNTRSSLTAALMAVFPVTVRLVDERFFRFAASEFIRRHPPVESRLARYGAGFPRFLKTIDTLSDMPIVAETARLE
;
A
#
# COMPACT_ATOMS: atom_id res chain seq x y z
N MET A 1 4.75 -29.60 -11.03
CA MET A 1 3.72 -28.69 -10.50
C MET A 1 4.37 -27.90 -9.36
N LEU A 2 4.25 -26.57 -9.31
CA LEU A 2 4.82 -25.81 -8.19
C LEU A 2 4.06 -26.13 -6.89
N PRO A 3 4.74 -26.16 -5.72
CA PRO A 3 4.06 -26.27 -4.43
C PRO A 3 3.05 -25.12 -4.24
N LEU A 4 1.89 -25.42 -3.65
CA LEU A 4 0.82 -24.43 -3.43
C LEU A 4 1.32 -23.20 -2.65
N GLU A 5 2.13 -23.43 -1.62
CA GLU A 5 2.75 -22.37 -0.81
C GLU A 5 3.59 -21.40 -1.66
N HIS A 6 4.37 -21.94 -2.61
CA HIS A 6 5.22 -21.13 -3.47
C HIS A 6 4.39 -20.28 -4.43
N LEU A 7 3.31 -20.85 -4.98
CA LEU A 7 2.37 -20.12 -5.84
C LEU A 7 1.65 -19.01 -5.07
N GLN A 8 1.14 -19.31 -3.88
CA GLN A 8 0.45 -18.33 -3.03
C GLN A 8 1.39 -17.19 -2.61
N THR A 9 2.62 -17.50 -2.21
CA THR A 9 3.62 -16.51 -1.83
C THR A 9 4.00 -15.61 -3.01
N THR A 10 4.21 -16.20 -4.19
CA THR A 10 4.53 -15.46 -5.41
C THR A 10 3.39 -14.54 -5.84
N MET A 11 2.14 -15.02 -5.77
CA MET A 11 0.97 -14.22 -6.10
C MET A 11 0.76 -13.07 -5.11
N ALA A 12 0.85 -13.35 -3.80
CA ALA A 12 0.74 -12.32 -2.76
C ALA A 12 1.78 -11.21 -2.93
N ARG A 13 3.05 -11.59 -3.17
CA ARG A 13 4.12 -10.62 -3.46
C ARG A 13 3.84 -9.81 -4.73
N SER A 14 3.31 -10.45 -5.78
CA SER A 14 3.02 -9.78 -7.04
C SER A 14 1.88 -8.76 -6.94
N VAL A 15 0.88 -9.03 -6.09
CA VAL A 15 -0.22 -8.07 -5.82
C VAL A 15 0.26 -6.85 -5.05
N LEU A 16 1.28 -7.01 -4.19
CA LEU A 16 1.85 -5.93 -3.39
C LEU A 16 3.01 -5.18 -4.08
N ALA A 17 3.68 -5.82 -5.02
CA ALA A 17 4.80 -5.25 -5.75
C ALA A 17 4.33 -4.24 -6.81
N MET A 18 5.16 -3.25 -7.07
CA MET A 18 4.94 -2.26 -8.14
C MET A 18 5.14 -2.87 -9.53
N GLU A 19 6.07 -3.84 -9.63
CA GLU A 19 6.29 -4.66 -10.82
C GLU A 19 5.93 -6.13 -10.52
N PRO A 20 5.24 -6.83 -11.44
CA PRO A 20 4.88 -8.23 -11.25
C PRO A 20 6.11 -9.11 -11.01
N VAL A 21 6.13 -9.83 -9.89
CA VAL A 21 7.16 -10.86 -9.63
C VAL A 21 6.77 -12.20 -10.25
N VAL A 22 5.46 -12.42 -10.46
CA VAL A 22 4.92 -13.60 -11.12
C VAL A 22 5.14 -13.52 -12.63
N ALA A 23 5.63 -14.61 -13.21
CA ALA A 23 5.78 -14.72 -14.64
C ALA A 23 4.41 -14.83 -15.33
N ALA A 24 4.24 -14.17 -16.48
CA ALA A 24 2.97 -14.14 -17.21
C ALA A 24 2.43 -15.54 -17.55
N ASN A 25 3.32 -16.51 -17.77
CA ASN A 25 2.98 -17.91 -18.05
C ASN A 25 2.37 -18.66 -16.85
N MET A 26 2.45 -18.10 -15.63
CA MET A 26 1.80 -18.64 -14.44
C MET A 26 0.36 -18.12 -14.26
N LEU A 27 -0.05 -17.15 -15.06
CA LEU A 27 -1.36 -16.50 -14.98
C LEU A 27 -2.21 -16.92 -16.18
N THR A 28 -3.40 -17.42 -15.91
CA THR A 28 -4.41 -17.66 -16.95
C THR A 28 -5.43 -16.54 -16.92
N ALA A 29 -5.64 -15.84 -18.04
CA ALA A 29 -6.64 -14.78 -18.14
C ALA A 29 -7.72 -15.03 -19.20
N GLY A 30 -7.81 -16.26 -19.73
CA GLY A 30 -8.71 -16.60 -20.81
C GLY A 30 -8.41 -15.75 -22.05
N LYS A 31 -9.37 -14.94 -22.50
CA LYS A 31 -9.20 -14.02 -23.64
C LYS A 31 -8.51 -12.69 -23.30
N ALA A 32 -8.27 -12.40 -22.02
CA ALA A 32 -7.65 -11.15 -21.58
C ALA A 32 -6.13 -11.29 -21.40
N ASP A 33 -5.42 -10.17 -21.38
CA ASP A 33 -4.00 -10.13 -20.98
C ASP A 33 -3.85 -10.50 -19.49
N PRO A 34 -3.05 -11.53 -19.14
CA PRO A 34 -2.82 -11.93 -17.75
C PRO A 34 -2.20 -10.82 -16.88
N LEU A 35 -1.29 -10.02 -17.44
CA LEU A 35 -0.66 -8.94 -16.70
C LEU A 35 -1.63 -7.77 -16.47
N ALA A 36 -2.45 -7.41 -17.47
CA ALA A 36 -3.54 -6.46 -17.27
C ALA A 36 -4.52 -6.91 -16.16
N ARG A 37 -4.87 -8.19 -16.11
CA ARG A 37 -5.73 -8.73 -15.04
C ARG A 37 -5.05 -8.60 -13.67
N LEU A 38 -3.77 -8.91 -13.56
CA LEU A 38 -3.01 -8.73 -12.31
C LEU A 38 -2.98 -7.26 -11.86
N ARG A 39 -2.79 -6.33 -12.80
CA ARG A 39 -2.79 -4.88 -12.50
C ARG A 39 -4.09 -4.41 -11.84
N ILE A 40 -5.24 -5.02 -12.16
CA ILE A 40 -6.51 -4.72 -11.47
C ILE A 40 -6.41 -5.05 -9.97
N TYR A 41 -5.84 -6.21 -9.61
CA TYR A 41 -5.65 -6.59 -8.21
C TYR A 41 -4.63 -5.71 -7.50
N GLN A 42 -3.53 -5.36 -8.16
CA GLN A 42 -2.55 -4.40 -7.62
C GLN A 42 -3.20 -3.04 -7.33
N ASN A 43 -3.98 -2.52 -8.28
CA ASN A 43 -4.70 -1.25 -8.14
C ASN A 43 -5.72 -1.28 -7.00
N ASN A 44 -6.54 -2.34 -6.94
CA ASN A 44 -7.53 -2.49 -5.87
C ASN A 44 -6.85 -2.59 -4.51
N THR A 45 -5.76 -3.34 -4.40
CA THR A 45 -5.01 -3.48 -3.15
C THR A 45 -4.45 -2.13 -2.69
N ARG A 46 -3.81 -1.36 -3.58
CA ARG A 46 -3.33 -0.01 -3.25
C ARG A 46 -4.47 0.93 -2.83
N SER A 47 -5.60 0.87 -3.52
CA SER A 47 -6.79 1.67 -3.19
C SER A 47 -7.33 1.32 -1.79
N SER A 48 -7.48 0.03 -1.49
CA SER A 48 -7.94 -0.45 -0.18
C SER A 48 -6.96 -0.11 0.95
N LEU A 49 -5.65 -0.24 0.72
CA LEU A 49 -4.64 0.14 1.71
C LEU A 49 -4.63 1.66 1.97
N THR A 50 -4.82 2.47 0.92
CA THR A 50 -4.95 3.92 1.07
C THR A 50 -6.19 4.28 1.89
N ALA A 51 -7.33 3.66 1.58
CA ALA A 51 -8.57 3.86 2.33
C ALA A 51 -8.42 3.43 3.81
N ALA A 52 -7.72 2.33 4.07
CA ALA A 52 -7.43 1.87 5.43
C ALA A 52 -6.59 2.91 6.20
N LEU A 53 -5.52 3.44 5.60
CA LEU A 53 -4.70 4.49 6.23
C LEU A 53 -5.53 5.76 6.51
N MET A 54 -6.38 6.17 5.57
CA MET A 54 -7.26 7.33 5.78
C MET A 54 -8.25 7.12 6.92
N ALA A 55 -8.75 5.89 7.10
CA ALA A 55 -9.64 5.55 8.20
C ALA A 55 -8.92 5.50 9.55
N VAL A 56 -7.63 5.17 9.57
CA VAL A 56 -6.79 5.15 10.79
C VAL A 56 -6.35 6.56 11.19
N PHE A 57 -6.08 7.45 10.22
CA PHE A 57 -5.53 8.79 10.47
C PHE A 57 -6.46 9.95 10.03
N PRO A 58 -7.76 9.97 10.44
CA PRO A 58 -8.73 10.95 9.94
C PRO A 58 -8.39 12.41 10.30
N VAL A 59 -7.74 12.68 11.43
CA VAL A 59 -7.29 14.04 11.82
C VAL A 59 -6.10 14.45 10.96
N THR A 60 -5.15 13.55 10.76
CA THR A 60 -4.01 13.81 9.87
C THR A 60 -4.47 14.12 8.44
N VAL A 61 -5.46 13.38 7.91
CA VAL A 61 -6.09 13.67 6.59
C VAL A 61 -6.61 15.11 6.53
N ARG A 62 -7.30 15.58 7.58
CA ARG A 62 -7.83 16.95 7.62
C ARG A 62 -6.74 18.00 7.72
N LEU A 63 -5.63 17.69 8.39
CA LEU A 63 -4.52 18.62 8.60
C LEU A 63 -3.70 18.88 7.33
N VAL A 64 -3.47 17.84 6.52
CA VAL A 64 -2.66 17.95 5.30
C VAL A 64 -3.45 18.00 4.01
N ASP A 65 -4.77 17.91 4.07
CA ASP A 65 -5.67 17.67 2.94
C ASP A 65 -5.64 16.22 2.38
N GLU A 66 -6.78 15.81 1.82
CA GLU A 66 -6.97 14.45 1.31
C GLU A 66 -6.05 14.11 0.12
N ARG A 67 -5.79 15.07 -0.76
CA ARG A 67 -4.97 14.85 -1.96
C ARG A 67 -3.52 14.60 -1.56
N PHE A 68 -2.99 15.41 -0.65
CA PHE A 68 -1.65 15.20 -0.10
C PHE A 68 -1.58 13.90 0.70
N PHE A 69 -2.57 13.62 1.55
CA PHE A 69 -2.59 12.38 2.33
C PHE A 69 -2.56 11.14 1.42
N ARG A 70 -3.35 11.12 0.34
CA ARG A 70 -3.34 10.02 -0.64
C ARG A 70 -1.98 9.85 -1.32
N PHE A 71 -1.28 10.95 -1.61
CA PHE A 71 0.09 10.90 -2.10
C PHE A 71 1.05 10.26 -1.08
N ALA A 72 1.04 10.75 0.16
CA ALA A 72 1.87 10.23 1.24
C ALA A 72 1.58 8.74 1.53
N ALA A 73 0.31 8.35 1.56
CA ALA A 73 -0.13 6.97 1.70
C ALA A 73 0.37 6.08 0.56
N SER A 74 0.26 6.54 -0.70
CA SER A 74 0.78 5.78 -1.85
C SER A 74 2.30 5.54 -1.75
N GLU A 75 3.07 6.55 -1.34
CA GLU A 75 4.51 6.41 -1.15
C GLU A 75 4.84 5.50 0.04
N PHE A 76 4.10 5.61 1.14
CA PHE A 76 4.25 4.71 2.28
C PHE A 76 3.98 3.25 1.89
N ILE A 77 2.87 2.98 1.20
CA ILE A 77 2.49 1.63 0.74
C ILE A 77 3.57 1.03 -0.14
N ARG A 78 4.13 1.84 -1.05
CA ARG A 78 5.20 1.41 -1.96
C ARG A 78 6.47 1.01 -1.21
N ARG A 79 6.85 1.73 -0.15
CA ARG A 79 8.09 1.49 0.62
C ARG A 79 7.89 0.51 1.78
N HIS A 80 6.67 0.41 2.29
CA HIS A 80 6.29 -0.38 3.46
C HIS A 80 4.99 -1.15 3.15
N PRO A 81 5.02 -2.13 2.24
CA PRO A 81 3.86 -2.97 1.99
C PRO A 81 3.51 -3.77 3.26
N PRO A 82 2.23 -4.17 3.43
CA PRO A 82 1.83 -5.02 4.55
C PRO A 82 2.63 -6.32 4.57
N VAL A 83 3.14 -6.68 5.74
CA VAL A 83 3.88 -7.93 5.97
C VAL A 83 3.02 -9.05 6.58
N GLU A 84 1.80 -8.71 7.00
CA GLU A 84 0.83 -9.66 7.57
C GLU A 84 -0.60 -9.32 7.12
N SER A 85 -1.51 -10.30 7.17
CA SER A 85 -2.90 -10.15 6.73
C SER A 85 -3.79 -9.31 7.66
N ARG A 86 -3.24 -8.74 8.72
CA ARG A 86 -3.99 -7.94 9.72
C ARG A 86 -3.91 -6.46 9.40
N LEU A 87 -4.87 -5.96 8.62
CA LEU A 87 -4.94 -4.55 8.23
C LEU A 87 -5.07 -3.59 9.43
N ALA A 88 -5.66 -4.02 10.54
CA ALA A 88 -5.77 -3.19 11.75
C ALA A 88 -4.41 -2.76 12.34
N ARG A 89 -3.32 -3.46 12.01
CA ARG A 89 -1.95 -3.10 12.44
C ARG A 89 -1.17 -2.38 11.36
N TYR A 90 -1.72 -2.31 10.15
CA TYR A 90 -1.08 -1.66 9.02
C TYR A 90 -1.17 -0.13 9.18
N GLY A 91 -0.04 0.55 9.04
CA GLY A 91 0.06 1.99 9.27
C GLY A 91 0.83 2.39 10.53
N ALA A 92 1.22 1.46 11.40
CA ALA A 92 1.99 1.78 12.62
C ALA A 92 3.30 2.56 12.34
N GLY A 93 3.92 2.34 11.17
CA GLY A 93 5.12 3.07 10.73
C GLY A 93 4.83 4.41 10.03
N PHE A 94 3.57 4.72 9.73
CA PHE A 94 3.17 5.89 8.95
C PHE A 94 3.59 7.22 9.60
N PRO A 95 3.41 7.44 10.93
CA PRO A 95 3.86 8.69 11.57
C PRO A 95 5.37 8.92 11.44
N ARG A 96 6.16 7.84 11.58
CA ARG A 96 7.62 7.90 11.37
C ARG A 96 7.95 8.23 9.92
N PHE A 97 7.23 7.62 8.98
CA PHE A 97 7.40 7.87 7.56
C PHE A 97 7.09 9.32 7.16
N LEU A 98 6.05 9.94 7.74
CA LEU A 98 5.73 11.35 7.46
C LEU A 98 6.90 12.29 7.77
N LYS A 99 7.72 11.98 8.79
CA LYS A 99 8.94 12.73 9.11
C LYS A 99 10.04 12.65 8.03
N THR A 100 9.91 11.74 7.07
CA THR A 100 10.86 11.55 5.97
C THR A 100 10.44 12.28 4.69
N ILE A 101 9.29 12.95 4.69
CA ILE A 101 8.79 13.73 3.55
C ILE A 101 9.30 15.16 3.69
N ASP A 102 10.20 15.58 2.79
CA ASP A 102 10.83 16.91 2.86
C ASP A 102 9.82 18.05 2.90
N THR A 103 8.70 17.94 2.18
CA THR A 103 7.61 18.94 2.17
C THR A 103 6.94 19.14 3.54
N LEU A 104 7.09 18.19 4.47
CA LEU A 104 6.55 18.27 5.83
C LEU A 104 7.59 18.74 6.88
N SER A 105 8.81 19.09 6.47
CA SER A 105 9.90 19.44 7.40
C SER A 105 9.53 20.60 8.32
N ASP A 106 8.83 21.60 7.80
CA ASP A 106 8.38 22.79 8.55
C ASP A 106 7.06 22.56 9.31
N MET A 107 6.46 21.36 9.18
CA MET A 107 5.18 21.00 9.79
C MET A 107 5.30 19.71 10.64
N PRO A 108 6.17 19.69 11.67
CA PRO A 108 6.39 18.50 12.50
C PRO A 108 5.10 18.02 13.20
N ILE A 109 4.15 18.94 13.42
CA ILE A 109 2.84 18.66 14.00
C ILE A 109 2.05 17.60 13.22
N VAL A 110 2.28 17.46 11.91
CA VAL A 110 1.60 16.46 11.07
C VAL A 110 1.98 15.05 11.53
N ALA A 111 3.28 14.78 11.66
CA ALA A 111 3.76 13.48 12.10
C ALA A 111 3.43 13.19 13.57
N GLU A 112 3.44 14.22 14.42
CA GLU A 112 3.05 14.06 15.82
C GLU A 112 1.55 13.80 15.98
N THR A 113 0.70 14.46 15.18
CA THR A 113 -0.75 14.20 15.15
C THR A 113 -1.02 12.76 14.75
N ALA A 114 -0.39 12.29 13.67
CA ALA A 114 -0.52 10.90 13.24
C ALA A 114 -0.04 9.89 14.31
N ARG A 115 0.86 10.27 15.22
CA ARG A 115 1.33 9.39 16.32
C ARG A 115 0.29 9.19 17.41
N LEU A 116 -0.68 10.10 17.53
CA LEU A 116 -1.72 10.08 18.56
C LEU A 116 -3.00 9.35 18.11
N GLU A 117 -3.13 9.08 16.81
CA GLU A 117 -4.18 8.28 16.20
C GLU A 117 -3.79 6.79 16.18
#